data_AF-A0A9D8HPQ6-F1
#
_entry.id   AF-A0A9D8HPQ6-F1
#
_cell.length_a   1.000
_cell.length_b   1.000
_cell.length_c   1.000
_cell.angle_alpha   90.00
_cell.angle_beta   90.00
_cell.angle_gamma   90.00
#
_symmetry.space_group_name_H-M   'P 1'
#
loop_
_entity.id
_entity.type
_entity.pdbx_description
1 polymer ?
#
loop_
_entity_poly.entity_id
_entity_poly.type
_entity_poly.pdbx_seq_one_letter_code
_entity_poly.pdbx_strand_id
1 'polypeptide(L)' 'MVNIKFEEMCSPEIEQFIKNDGMVIVPIGACEVHGRHLPVIT' A
#
# COMPACT_ATOMS: atom_id res chain seq x y z
N MET A 1 7.01 -15.14 2.94
CA MET A 1 5.90 -14.43 2.27
C MET A 1 6.53 -13.33 1.43
N VAL A 2 6.34 -13.33 0.12
CA VAL A 2 6.73 -12.20 -0.73
C VAL A 2 5.70 -11.10 -0.47
N ASN A 3 6.16 -9.90 -0.07
CA ASN A 3 5.28 -8.76 0.14
C ASN A 3 5.07 -8.10 -1.23
N ILE A 4 3.90 -8.34 -1.84
CA ILE A 4 3.57 -7.82 -3.17
C ILE A 4 2.90 -6.46 -2.99
N LYS A 5 3.44 -5.44 -3.65
CA LYS A 5 2.86 -4.10 -3.71
C LYS A 5 1.80 -4.04 -4.78
N PHE A 6 0.61 -3.58 -4.41
CA PHE A 6 -0.51 -3.49 -5.35
C PHE A 6 -0.19 -2.55 -6.52
N GLU A 7 0.56 -1.47 -6.26
CA GLU A 7 0.98 -0.51 -7.30
C GLU A 7 1.98 -1.06 -8.32
N GLU A 8 2.59 -2.23 -8.06
CA GLU A 8 3.54 -2.89 -8.95
C GLU A 8 2.87 -3.95 -9.85
N MET A 9 1.57 -4.21 -9.66
CA MET A 9 0.83 -5.24 -10.41
C MET A 9 0.21 -4.67 -11.71
N CYS A 10 0.20 -5.49 -12.76
CA CYS A 10 -0.55 -5.24 -13.97
C CYS A 10 -2.02 -5.67 -13.81
N SER A 11 -2.92 -5.06 -14.59
CA SER A 11 -4.36 -5.37 -14.55
C SER A 11 -4.70 -6.88 -14.62
N PRO A 12 -4.06 -7.70 -15.49
CA PRO A 12 -4.36 -9.13 -15.53
C PRO A 12 -3.96 -9.89 -14.25
N GLU A 13 -2.92 -9.44 -13.57
CA GLU A 13 -2.48 -10.02 -12.29
C GLU A 13 -3.46 -9.68 -11.17
N ILE A 14 -4.01 -8.45 -11.18
CA ILE A 14 -5.07 -8.03 -10.25
C ILE A 14 -6.34 -8.88 -10.46
N GLU A 15 -6.73 -9.16 -11.71
CA GLU A 15 -7.86 -10.05 -11.98
C GLU A 15 -7.69 -11.45 -11.39
N GLN A 16 -6.48 -12.01 -11.49
CA GLN A 16 -6.17 -13.30 -10.87
C GLN A 16 -6.17 -13.23 -9.35
N PHE A 17 -5.65 -12.13 -8.79
CA PHE A 17 -5.63 -11.89 -7.34
C PHE A 17 -7.05 -11.85 -6.76
N ILE A 18 -7.98 -11.13 -7.41
CA ILE A 18 -9.38 -11.02 -6.97
C ILE A 18 -10.08 -12.40 -6.99
N LYS A 19 -9.80 -13.24 -7.99
CA LYS A 19 -10.40 -14.60 -8.10
C LYS A 19 -9.97 -15.54 -6.96
N ASN A 20 -8.90 -15.23 -6.25
CA ASN A 20 -8.37 -16.01 -5.14
C ASN A 20 -8.70 -15.41 -3.76
N ASP A 21 -9.81 -14.67 -3.65
CA ASP A 21 -10.22 -13.95 -2.44
C ASP A 21 -9.14 -12.98 -1.91
N GLY A 22 -8.45 -12.33 -2.84
CA GLY A 22 -7.36 -11.40 -2.54
C GLY A 22 -7.80 -10.24 -1.64
N MET A 23 -7.00 -9.95 -0.61
CA MET A 23 -7.23 -8.86 0.34
C MET A 23 -6.21 -7.75 0.12
N VAL A 24 -6.68 -6.51 0.02
CA VAL A 24 -5.82 -5.32 -0.10
C VAL A 24 -5.71 -4.62 1.25
N ILE A 25 -4.48 -4.33 1.67
CA ILE A 25 -4.21 -3.48 2.84
C ILE A 25 -3.94 -2.08 2.33
N VAL A 26 -4.71 -1.11 2.81
CA VAL A 26 -4.53 0.31 2.47
C VAL A 26 -3.92 1.01 3.69
N PRO A 27 -2.64 1.41 3.66
CA PRO A 27 -2.07 2.22 4.73
C PRO A 27 -2.70 3.62 4.70
N ILE A 28 -3.20 4.08 5.85
CA ILE A 28 -3.77 5.41 6.02
C ILE A 28 -2.91 6.17 7.02
N GLY A 29 -2.45 7.36 6.63
CA GLY A 29 -1.64 8.26 7.44
C GLY A 29 -2.05 9.72 7.26
N ALA A 30 -1.16 10.63 7.64
CA ALA A 30 -1.37 12.07 7.51
C ALA A 30 -0.12 12.76 6.94
N CYS A 31 -0.30 13.98 6.44
CA CYS A 31 0.80 14.90 6.18
C CYS A 31 0.72 16.00 7.23
N GLU A 32 1.51 15.88 8.29
CA GLU A 32 1.38 16.72 9.49
C GLU A 32 2.74 17.05 10.12
N VAL A 33 2.78 18.06 10.98
CA VAL A 33 4.03 18.52 11.59
C VAL A 33 4.42 17.60 12.75
N HIS A 34 5.57 16.93 12.64
CA HIS A 34 6.12 16.06 13.68
C HIS A 34 7.29 16.71 14.46
N GLY A 35 7.20 18.02 14.69
CA GLY A 35 8.25 18.80 15.34
C GLY A 35 9.49 19.01 14.47
N ARG A 36 10.56 19.58 15.04
CA ARG A 36 11.76 20.02 14.27
C ARG A 36 12.68 18.89 13.80
N HIS A 37 12.43 17.66 14.25
CA HIS A 37 13.35 16.55 14.13
C HIS A 37 12.84 15.45 13.18
N LEU A 38 11.56 15.52 12.77
CA LEU A 38 10.94 14.50 11.93
C LEU A 38 10.29 15.12 10.68
N PRO A 39 10.29 14.41 9.54
CA PRO A 39 9.60 14.82 8.32
C PRO A 39 8.08 14.86 8.51
N VAL A 40 7.39 15.60 7.65
CA VAL A 40 5.93 15.71 7.66
C VAL A 40 5.17 14.48 7.16
N ILE A 41 5.90 13.44 6.74
CA ILE A 41 5.37 12.20 6.13
C ILE A 41 5.74 10.97 6.97
N THR A 42 5.75 11.13 8.31
CA THR A 42 6.10 10.03 9.23
C THR A 42 5.02 8.96 9.24
#